data_AF-A0A923KMI3-F1
#
_entry.id   AF-A0A923KMI3-F1
#
_cell.length_a   1.000
_cell.length_b   1.000
_cell.length_c   1.000
_cell.angle_alpha   90.00
_cell.angle_beta   90.00
_cell.angle_gamma   90.00
#
_symmetry.space_group_name_H-M   'P 1'
#
loop_
_entity.id
_entity.type
_entity.pdbx_description
1 polymer ?
#
loop_
_entity_poly.entity_id
_entity_poly.type
_entity_poly.pdbx_seq_one_letter_code
_entity_poly.pdbx_strand_id
1 'polypeptide(L)' 'MIFVTGGAGFIGANFVLNWLAQSDESVLNYDKLTYAGNLNNLTSLRNDERHLFVQGDICD' A
#
# COMPACT_ATOMS: atom_id res chain seq x y z
N MET A 1 8.51 -7.18 -7.70
CA MET A 1 7.71 -5.96 -7.43
C MET A 1 6.28 -6.31 -7.73
N ILE A 2 5.37 -6.07 -6.78
CA ILE A 2 3.94 -6.27 -6.99
C ILE A 2 3.19 -4.93 -6.98
N PHE A 3 2.12 -4.87 -7.76
CA PHE A 3 1.22 -3.72 -7.84
C PHE A 3 -0.05 -4.01 -7.05
N VAL A 4 -0.35 -3.17 -6.06
CA VAL A 4 -1.49 -3.35 -5.15
C VAL A 4 -2.41 -2.15 -5.25
N THR A 5 -3.65 -2.37 -5.67
CA THR A 5 -4.69 -1.33 -5.66
C THR A 5 -5.48 -1.37 -4.36
N GLY A 6 -5.85 -0.22 -3.80
CA GLY A 6 -6.67 -0.17 -2.58
C GLY A 6 -5.89 -0.54 -1.31
N GLY A 7 -4.55 -0.43 -1.34
CA GLY A 7 -3.67 -0.85 -0.26
C GLY A 7 -3.65 0.08 0.96
N ALA A 8 -4.41 1.16 0.99
CA ALA A 8 -4.61 1.99 2.18
C ALA A 8 -5.87 1.59 3.00
N GLY A 9 -6.71 0.69 2.47
CA GLY A 9 -7.87 0.14 3.18
C GLY A 9 -7.50 -0.94 4.21
N PHE A 10 -8.50 -1.52 4.89
CA PHE A 10 -8.27 -2.49 5.97
C PHE A 10 -7.53 -3.77 5.50
N ILE A 11 -8.07 -4.48 4.52
CA ILE A 11 -7.45 -5.72 3.99
C ILE A 11 -6.19 -5.38 3.19
N GLY A 12 -6.27 -4.35 2.34
CA GLY A 12 -5.15 -3.94 1.49
C GLY A 12 -3.90 -3.58 2.30
N ALA A 13 -4.04 -2.79 3.38
CA ALA A 13 -2.90 -2.43 4.20
C ALA A 13 -2.28 -3.65 4.91
N ASN A 14 -3.11 -4.56 5.45
CA ASN A 14 -2.59 -5.78 6.06
C ASN A 14 -1.88 -6.68 5.05
N PHE A 15 -2.39 -6.76 3.81
CA PHE A 15 -1.71 -7.47 2.73
C PHE A 15 -0.33 -6.86 2.44
N VAL A 16 -0.24 -5.53 2.27
CA VAL A 16 1.04 -4.83 2.02
C VAL A 16 2.03 -5.05 3.17
N LEU A 17 1.58 -4.90 4.41
CA LEU A 17 2.41 -5.10 5.61
C LEU A 17 2.92 -6.55 5.70
N ASN A 18 2.04 -7.52 5.47
CA ASN A 18 2.38 -8.93 5.54
C ASN A 18 3.34 -9.36 4.42
N TRP A 19 3.14 -8.81 3.21
CA TRP A 19 3.99 -9.08 2.06
C TRP A 19 5.42 -8.59 2.28
N LEU A 20 5.59 -7.34 2.72
CA LEU A 20 6.91 -6.75 2.97
C LEU A 20 7.66 -7.37 4.17
N ALA A 21 6.94 -8.06 5.06
CA ALA A 21 7.52 -8.81 6.16
C ALA A 21 8.04 -10.21 5.75
N GLN A 22 7.52 -10.78 4.66
CA GLN A 22 7.81 -12.15 4.23
C GLN A 22 8.59 -12.24 2.91
N SER A 23 8.64 -11.14 2.16
CA SER A 23 9.24 -11.06 0.84
C SER A 23 10.26 -9.93 0.77
N ASP A 24 11.29 -10.12 -0.05
CA ASP A 24 12.25 -9.08 -0.42
C ASP A 24 11.77 -8.22 -1.61
N GLU A 25 10.62 -8.55 -2.20
CA GLU A 25 10.05 -7.78 -3.29
C GLU A 25 9.45 -6.45 -2.84
N SER A 26 9.61 -5.42 -3.68
CA SER A 26 8.94 -4.14 -3.50
C SER A 26 7.44 -4.18 -3.80
N VAL A 27 6.70 -3.26 -3.20
CA VAL A 27 5.26 -3.04 -3.38
C VAL A 27 5.04 -1.62 -3.87
N LEU A 28 4.34 -1.49 -5.00
CA LEU A 28 3.74 -0.25 -5.45
C LEU A 28 2.26 -0.24 -5.04
N ASN A 29 1.94 0.52 -4.00
CA ASN A 29 0.60 0.69 -3.46
C ASN A 29 -0.09 1.89 -4.13
N TYR A 30 -1.12 1.60 -4.91
CA TYR A 30 -1.92 2.56 -5.65
C TYR A 30 -3.30 2.69 -5.01
N ASP A 31 -3.64 3.85 -4.47
CA ASP A 31 -4.90 4.03 -3.77
C ASP A 31 -5.51 5.41 -4.05
N LYS A 32 -6.83 5.45 -4.25
CA LYS A 32 -7.56 6.71 -4.47
C LYS A 32 -7.63 7.57 -3.21
N LEU A 33 -7.41 6.97 -2.03
CA LEU A 33 -7.62 7.56 -0.72
C LEU A 33 -9.04 8.12 -0.57
N THR A 34 -10.02 7.26 -0.83
CA THR A 34 -11.43 7.56 -0.51
C THR A 34 -11.66 7.55 1.00
N TYR A 35 -12.93 7.69 1.45
CA TYR A 35 -13.27 7.64 2.88
C TYR A 35 -12.80 6.37 3.60
N ALA A 36 -12.63 5.26 2.87
CA ALA A 36 -12.19 3.98 3.43
C ALA A 36 -10.66 3.81 3.44
N GLY A 37 -9.92 4.67 2.76
CA GLY A 37 -8.45 4.65 2.69
C GLY A 37 -7.84 5.47 3.84
N ASN A 38 -6.86 4.91 4.54
CA ASN A 38 -6.19 5.58 5.65
C ASN A 38 -4.68 5.31 5.64
N LEU A 39 -3.87 6.33 5.33
CA LEU A 39 -2.41 6.23 5.33
C LEU A 39 -1.82 5.87 6.69
N ASN A 40 -2.54 6.09 7.80
CA ASN A 40 -2.07 5.70 9.13
C ASN A 40 -1.88 4.17 9.24
N ASN A 41 -2.62 3.38 8.44
CA ASN A 41 -2.47 1.93 8.36
C ASN A 41 -1.08 1.50 7.84
N LEU A 42 -0.36 2.39 7.15
CA LEU A 42 0.93 2.13 6.50
C LEU A 42 2.09 2.89 7.18
N THR A 43 1.86 3.50 8.34
CA THR A 43 2.85 4.39 9.00
C THR A 43 4.18 3.68 9.29
N SER A 44 4.14 2.38 9.60
CA SER A 44 5.32 1.55 9.84
C SER A 44 6.23 1.42 8.61
N LEU A 45 5.71 1.67 7.40
CA LEU A 45 6.42 1.54 6.13
C LEU A 45 7.01 2.86 5.62
N ARG A 46 6.87 3.98 6.37
CA ARG A 46 7.30 5.32 5.91
C ARG A 46 8.77 5.41 5.46
N ASN A 47 9.64 4.57 6.02
CA ASN A 47 11.07 4.56 5.71
C ASN A 47 11.51 3.26 5.01
N ASP A 48 10.57 2.40 4.59
CA ASP A 48 10.90 1.20 3.82
C ASP A 48 10.94 1.57 2.33
N GLU A 49 12.14 1.58 1.74
CA GLU A 49 12.36 1.88 0.32
C GLU A 49 11.64 0.89 -0.61
N ARG A 50 11.23 -0.27 -0.09
CA ARG A 50 10.46 -1.27 -0.83
C ARG A 50 8.99 -0.92 -0.91
N HIS A 51 8.48 0.03 -0.12
CA HIS A 51 7.09 0.49 -0.18
C HIS A 51 6.98 1.83 -0.91
N LEU A 52 6.45 1.79 -2.13
CA LEU A 52 6.14 2.96 -2.93
C LEU A 52 4.64 3.22 -2.86
N PHE A 53 4.25 4.47 -2.57
CA PHE A 53 2.84 4.87 -2.53
C PHE A 53 2.53 5.87 -3.65
N VAL A 54 1.45 5.61 -4.38
CA VAL A 54 0.92 6.51 -5.40
C VAL A 54 -0.56 6.73 -5.12
N GLN A 55 -0.96 8.00 -5.03
CA GLN A 55 -2.37 8.34 -4.97
C GLN A 55 -2.94 8.44 -6.38
N GLY A 56 -4.02 7.72 -6.69
CA GLY A 56 -4.70 7.80 -7.98
C GLY A 56 -5.95 6.95 -8.08
N ASP A 57 -6.77 7.19 -9.11
CA ASP A 57 -8.00 6.45 -9.36
C ASP A 57 -7.76 5.34 -10.39
N ILE A 58 -8.25 4.13 -10.12
CA ILE A 58 -8.14 3.01 -11.07
C ILE A 58 -9.01 3.21 -12.32
N CYS A 59 -9.89 4.21 -12.31
CA CYS A 59 -10.72 4.61 -13.44
C CYS A 59 -10.09 5.73 -14.29
N ASP A 60 -8.95 6.29 -13.90
CA ASP A 60 -8.16 7.20 -14.75
C ASP A 60 -7.45 6.40 -15.88
#